data_AF-A0A6M2DT46-F1
#
_entry.id   AF-A0A6M2DT46-F1
#
_cell.length_a   1.000
_cell.length_b   1.000
_cell.length_c   1.000
_cell.angle_alpha   90.00
_cell.angle_beta   90.00
_cell.angle_gamma   90.00
#
_symmetry.space_group_name_H-M   'P 1'
#
loop_
_entity.id
_entity.type
_entity.pdbx_description
1 polymer ?
#
loop_
_entity_poly.entity_id
_entity_poly.type
_entity_poly.pdbx_seq_one_letter_code
_entity_poly.pdbx_strand_id
1 'polypeptide(L)'
;MSSMLGGAGVNAAKAFKDLCDLWFDEQGNKTQYLKTLKENVINLANISSILNGAGANAAKAFKDLYDLWFDEQENKIQYLKTLKENGINLINMSSILSGVGANAVKAFKDLYNTFLDEQGNKKRRLKHFIRKKNGEKSFTLHNLSSILCGAGANAKDAFEKLHSVCFNDKGKRTELLDNFYNADFEPSNLSGILCGAGVRASSILKKLHSVCFDDEGERTKLLDDFYNAGFRPGDLCSILSGVADSLEKFHGFCFIEETKKYLNHFVNEKKGFTLSNLSEILHGAKANICSAFTDFHNVCFDETGSTTQLLDDFHKAGFTPSDLSNILTMAGNNAASILRNFHKSCFNKENYLNHFLAEKKLFAPKSLSKILDRAGLGACYIFEKVHDLCFDKAGNRTKYLDNLIENNLQKKIPDILCKKVRGAPLTP
;
A
#
# COMPACT_ATOMS: atom_id res chain seq x y z
N MET A 1 -18.28 3.93 11.76
CA MET A 1 -19.22 4.67 12.61
C MET A 1 -18.51 5.67 13.52
N SER A 2 -17.50 5.26 14.32
CA SER A 2 -16.79 6.15 15.27
C SER A 2 -16.17 7.41 14.64
N SER A 3 -15.62 7.32 13.42
CA SER A 3 -15.00 8.46 12.74
C SER A 3 -15.99 9.57 12.35
N MET A 4 -17.22 9.22 11.99
CA MET A 4 -18.23 10.20 11.55
C MET A 4 -18.67 11.12 12.69
N LEU A 5 -18.70 10.57 13.92
CA LEU A 5 -19.07 11.30 15.13
C LEU A 5 -17.91 12.10 15.73
N GLY A 6 -16.73 12.07 15.11
CA GLY A 6 -15.58 12.88 15.50
C GLY A 6 -15.97 14.37 15.55
N GLY A 7 -15.68 15.03 16.67
CA GLY A 7 -16.04 16.44 16.88
C GLY A 7 -17.49 16.69 17.34
N ALA A 8 -18.29 15.67 17.66
CA ALA A 8 -19.66 15.86 18.15
C ALA A 8 -19.75 16.50 19.56
N GLY A 9 -18.71 16.35 20.39
CA GLY A 9 -18.63 16.95 21.73
C GLY A 9 -19.85 16.61 22.60
N VAL A 10 -20.45 17.62 23.23
CA VAL A 10 -21.64 17.48 24.08
C VAL A 10 -22.86 16.89 23.35
N ASN A 11 -22.89 16.93 22.01
CA ASN A 11 -23.95 16.37 21.20
C ASN A 11 -23.71 14.90 20.80
N ALA A 12 -22.65 14.26 21.27
CA ALA A 12 -22.26 12.91 20.84
C ALA A 12 -23.39 11.87 21.03
N ALA A 13 -24.09 11.89 22.17
CA ALA A 13 -25.19 10.96 22.44
C ALA A 13 -26.34 11.14 21.44
N LYS A 14 -26.72 12.40 21.18
CA LYS A 14 -27.77 12.72 20.21
C LYS A 14 -27.34 12.35 18.79
N ALA A 15 -26.13 12.72 18.37
CA ALA A 15 -25.63 12.43 17.03
C ALA A 15 -25.48 10.92 16.76
N PHE A 16 -25.07 10.16 17.78
CA PHE A 16 -25.06 8.70 17.72
C PHE A 16 -26.48 8.15 17.55
N LYS A 17 -27.42 8.60 18.38
CA LYS A 17 -28.83 8.19 18.29
C LYS A 17 -29.41 8.51 16.92
N ASP A 18 -29.29 9.74 16.44
CA ASP A 18 -29.82 10.17 15.13
C ASP A 18 -29.25 9.32 13.97
N LEU A 19 -27.97 8.92 14.05
CA LEU A 19 -27.35 8.06 13.04
C LEU A 19 -27.83 6.60 13.15
N CYS A 20 -28.02 6.10 14.37
CA CYS A 20 -28.58 4.78 14.63
C CYS A 20 -30.02 4.68 14.12
N ASP A 21 -30.86 5.65 14.44
CA ASP A 21 -32.27 5.71 14.02
C ASP A 21 -32.38 5.81 12.47
N LEU A 22 -31.36 6.34 11.80
CA LEU A 22 -31.29 6.34 10.33
C LEU A 22 -30.91 4.95 9.75
N TRP A 23 -30.09 4.19 10.46
CA TRP A 23 -29.53 2.92 9.98
C TRP A 23 -30.34 1.69 10.40
N PHE A 24 -31.03 1.79 11.52
CA PHE A 24 -31.80 0.71 12.13
C PHE A 24 -33.20 1.20 12.52
N ASP A 25 -34.20 0.37 12.29
CA ASP A 25 -35.54 0.61 12.82
C ASP A 25 -35.61 0.31 14.33
N GLU A 26 -36.76 0.57 14.95
CA GLU A 26 -36.99 0.34 16.39
C GLU A 26 -36.78 -1.12 16.81
N GLN A 27 -36.84 -2.07 15.87
CA GLN A 27 -36.63 -3.50 16.11
C GLN A 27 -35.17 -3.92 15.91
N GLY A 28 -34.29 -2.98 15.53
CA GLY A 28 -32.87 -3.22 15.25
C GLY A 28 -32.60 -3.77 13.85
N ASN A 29 -33.60 -3.81 12.96
CA ASN A 29 -33.38 -4.25 11.58
C ASN A 29 -32.80 -3.12 10.74
N LYS A 30 -31.98 -3.47 9.73
CA LYS A 30 -31.44 -2.49 8.79
C LYS A 30 -32.56 -1.77 8.05
N THR A 31 -32.51 -0.44 8.06
CA THR A 31 -33.37 0.40 7.23
C THR A 31 -33.03 0.25 5.75
N GLN A 32 -33.85 0.84 4.89
CA GLN A 32 -33.62 0.87 3.44
C GLN A 32 -32.23 1.41 3.10
N TYR A 33 -31.76 2.47 3.77
CA TYR A 33 -30.43 3.05 3.56
C TYR A 33 -29.31 2.00 3.55
N LEU A 34 -29.24 1.15 4.58
CA LEU A 34 -28.19 0.12 4.66
C LEU A 34 -28.44 -1.06 3.72
N LYS A 35 -29.70 -1.37 3.39
CA LYS A 35 -30.06 -2.42 2.42
C LYS A 35 -29.62 -2.02 1.02
N THR A 36 -30.00 -0.83 0.55
CA THR A 36 -29.65 -0.30 -0.78
C THR A 36 -28.14 -0.19 -0.96
N LEU A 37 -27.40 0.27 0.06
CA LEU A 37 -25.92 0.31 0.00
C LEU A 37 -25.31 -1.08 -0.18
N LYS A 38 -25.83 -2.09 0.54
CA LYS A 38 -25.36 -3.48 0.44
C LYS A 38 -25.65 -4.07 -0.95
N GLU A 39 -26.86 -3.88 -1.46
CA GLU A 39 -27.28 -4.34 -2.79
C GLU A 39 -26.44 -3.73 -3.91
N ASN A 40 -26.04 -2.46 -3.75
CA ASN A 40 -25.22 -1.75 -4.70
C ASN A 40 -23.70 -1.91 -4.48
N VAL A 41 -23.31 -2.79 -3.54
CA VAL A 41 -21.91 -3.08 -3.18
C VAL A 41 -21.14 -1.81 -2.79
N ILE A 42 -21.82 -0.86 -2.15
CA ILE A 42 -21.20 0.35 -1.58
C ILE A 42 -20.81 0.07 -0.14
N ASN A 43 -19.51 0.13 0.13
CA ASN A 43 -18.99 -0.11 1.46
C ASN A 43 -19.23 1.10 2.38
N LEU A 44 -19.88 0.87 3.54
CA LEU A 44 -20.11 1.88 4.57
C LEU A 44 -18.80 2.52 5.08
N ALA A 45 -17.67 1.81 5.01
CA ALA A 45 -16.36 2.34 5.33
C ALA A 45 -15.96 3.52 4.41
N ASN A 46 -16.30 3.47 3.12
CA ASN A 46 -16.01 4.54 2.18
C ASN A 46 -16.83 5.80 2.51
N ILE A 47 -18.10 5.62 2.86
CA ILE A 47 -18.96 6.72 3.34
C ILE A 47 -18.42 7.27 4.65
N SER A 48 -18.07 6.40 5.61
CA SER A 48 -17.52 6.80 6.90
C SER A 48 -16.19 7.56 6.77
N SER A 49 -15.40 7.25 5.73
CA SER A 49 -14.15 7.95 5.41
C SER A 49 -14.44 9.35 4.89
N ILE A 50 -15.37 9.52 3.95
CA ILE A 50 -15.79 10.84 3.45
C ILE A 50 -16.35 11.70 4.59
N LEU A 51 -17.24 11.10 5.39
CA LEU A 51 -17.97 11.77 6.47
C LEU A 51 -17.20 11.84 7.79
N ASN A 52 -15.92 11.46 7.80
CA ASN A 52 -15.07 11.57 8.99
C ASN A 52 -15.04 13.03 9.48
N GLY A 53 -15.33 13.24 10.77
CA GLY A 53 -15.41 14.58 11.36
C GLY A 53 -16.73 15.34 11.10
N ALA A 54 -17.80 14.68 10.63
CA ALA A 54 -19.11 15.33 10.50
C ALA A 54 -19.73 15.73 11.86
N GLY A 55 -19.33 15.05 12.94
CA GLY A 55 -19.68 15.38 14.32
C GLY A 55 -21.18 15.34 14.56
N ALA A 56 -21.73 16.43 15.11
CA ALA A 56 -23.16 16.54 15.39
C ALA A 56 -24.05 16.44 14.13
N ASN A 57 -23.47 16.65 12.94
CA ASN A 57 -24.19 16.59 11.66
C ASN A 57 -24.07 15.22 10.97
N ALA A 58 -23.55 14.18 11.62
CA ALA A 58 -23.26 12.89 10.99
C ALA A 58 -24.48 12.26 10.30
N ALA A 59 -25.65 12.22 10.96
CA ALA A 59 -26.88 11.66 10.39
C ALA A 59 -27.35 12.45 9.17
N LYS A 60 -27.38 13.78 9.28
CA LYS A 60 -27.74 14.67 8.17
C LYS A 60 -26.78 14.52 6.99
N ALA A 61 -25.47 14.53 7.23
CA ALA A 61 -24.46 14.41 6.19
C ALA A 61 -24.50 13.04 5.50
N PHE A 62 -24.82 11.97 6.25
CA PHE A 62 -25.08 10.65 5.66
C PHE A 62 -26.28 10.69 4.73
N LYS A 63 -27.42 11.20 5.23
CA LYS A 63 -28.66 11.28 4.44
C LYS A 63 -28.45 12.13 3.18
N ASP A 64 -27.87 13.31 3.30
CA ASP A 64 -27.62 14.20 2.16
C ASP A 64 -26.70 13.55 1.10
N LEU A 65 -25.69 12.78 1.52
CA LEU A 65 -24.81 12.06 0.58
C LEU A 65 -25.51 10.83 -0.03
N TYR A 66 -26.39 10.17 0.71
CA TYR A 66 -27.21 9.08 0.19
C TYR A 66 -28.20 9.60 -0.86
N ASP A 67 -28.91 10.68 -0.55
CA ASP A 67 -29.87 11.33 -1.45
C ASP A 67 -29.16 11.94 -2.69
N LEU A 68 -27.84 12.16 -2.63
CA LEU A 68 -27.01 12.51 -3.79
C LEU A 68 -26.71 11.32 -4.71
N TRP A 69 -26.86 10.09 -4.24
CA TRP A 69 -26.50 8.88 -4.97
C TRP A 69 -27.72 8.07 -5.41
N PHE A 70 -28.82 8.19 -4.68
CA PHE A 70 -30.04 7.42 -4.88
C PHE A 70 -31.25 8.34 -4.95
N ASP A 71 -32.20 8.02 -5.82
CA ASP A 71 -33.51 8.67 -5.84
C ASP A 71 -34.44 8.10 -4.76
N GLU A 72 -35.65 8.66 -4.66
CA GLU A 72 -36.66 8.21 -3.70
C GLU A 72 -37.09 6.75 -3.92
N GLN A 73 -36.90 6.22 -5.13
CA GLN A 73 -37.16 4.81 -5.48
C GLN A 73 -35.90 3.93 -5.34
N GLU A 74 -34.86 4.43 -4.67
CA GLU A 74 -33.59 3.74 -4.38
C GLU A 74 -32.77 3.37 -5.63
N ASN A 75 -33.07 3.95 -6.78
CA ASN A 75 -32.29 3.75 -7.99
C ASN A 75 -31.09 4.68 -7.99
N LYS A 76 -29.96 4.21 -8.55
CA LYS A 76 -28.78 5.06 -8.75
C LYS A 76 -29.16 6.27 -9.60
N ILE A 77 -28.85 7.46 -9.12
CA ILE A 77 -28.98 8.68 -9.92
C ILE A 77 -27.77 8.86 -10.84
N GLN A 78 -27.80 9.93 -11.65
CA GLN A 78 -26.82 10.20 -12.71
C GLN A 78 -25.37 10.06 -12.25
N TYR A 79 -25.01 10.58 -11.07
CA TYR A 79 -23.62 10.56 -10.58
C TYR A 79 -23.00 9.16 -10.54
N LEU A 80 -23.62 8.20 -9.87
CA LEU A 80 -23.05 6.85 -9.73
C LEU A 80 -23.06 6.07 -11.05
N LYS A 81 -24.07 6.29 -11.90
CA LYS A 81 -24.15 5.68 -13.24
C LYS A 81 -23.01 6.17 -14.12
N THR A 82 -22.84 7.48 -14.23
CA THR A 82 -21.80 8.10 -15.07
C THR A 82 -20.38 7.80 -14.57
N LEU A 83 -20.15 7.78 -13.25
CA LEU A 83 -18.86 7.37 -12.69
C LEU A 83 -18.50 5.93 -13.13
N LYS A 84 -19.47 5.00 -13.04
CA LYS A 84 -19.29 3.61 -13.47
C LYS A 84 -18.99 3.50 -14.97
N GLU A 85 -19.76 4.18 -15.81
CA GLU A 85 -19.58 4.21 -17.28
C GLU A 85 -18.21 4.76 -17.67
N ASN A 86 -17.68 5.71 -16.91
CA ASN A 86 -16.36 6.28 -17.12
C ASN A 86 -15.22 5.48 -16.46
N GLY A 87 -15.51 4.37 -15.78
CA GLY A 87 -14.51 3.57 -15.07
C GLY A 87 -13.91 4.30 -13.85
N ILE A 88 -14.60 5.32 -13.31
CA ILE A 88 -14.22 6.02 -12.09
C ILE A 88 -14.86 5.29 -10.91
N ASN A 89 -14.03 4.58 -10.14
CA ASN A 89 -14.49 3.82 -8.98
C ASN A 89 -14.82 4.76 -7.80
N LEU A 90 -15.94 4.50 -7.11
CA LEU A 90 -16.32 5.21 -5.90
C LEU A 90 -15.26 5.09 -4.79
N ILE A 91 -14.51 3.99 -4.73
CA ILE A 91 -13.37 3.82 -3.79
C ILE A 91 -12.32 4.90 -4.00
N ASN A 92 -12.02 5.24 -5.27
CA ASN A 92 -11.05 6.28 -5.59
C ASN A 92 -11.60 7.67 -5.19
N MET A 93 -12.87 7.92 -5.48
CA MET A 93 -13.53 9.16 -5.06
C MET A 93 -13.53 9.32 -3.53
N SER A 94 -13.87 8.26 -2.79
CA SER A 94 -13.91 8.29 -1.32
C SER A 94 -12.52 8.47 -0.70
N SER A 95 -11.48 7.89 -1.30
CA SER A 95 -10.10 8.07 -0.84
C SER A 95 -9.66 9.52 -0.98
N ILE A 96 -9.93 10.16 -2.12
CA ILE A 96 -9.64 11.59 -2.34
C ILE A 96 -10.44 12.47 -1.38
N LEU A 97 -11.74 12.18 -1.21
CA LEU A 97 -12.68 12.93 -0.39
C LEU A 97 -12.67 12.53 1.10
N SER A 98 -11.69 11.76 1.56
CA SER A 98 -11.61 11.36 2.97
C SER A 98 -11.47 12.59 3.88
N GLY A 99 -12.24 12.64 4.97
CA GLY A 99 -12.19 13.72 5.95
C GLY A 99 -12.96 15.00 5.59
N VAL A 100 -13.89 14.96 4.62
CA VAL A 100 -14.71 16.14 4.30
C VAL A 100 -15.73 16.46 5.41
N GLY A 101 -16.26 15.43 6.08
CA GLY A 101 -17.27 15.59 7.12
C GLY A 101 -18.60 16.11 6.57
N ALA A 102 -19.18 17.14 7.20
CA ALA A 102 -20.51 17.65 6.88
C ALA A 102 -20.64 18.27 5.47
N ASN A 103 -19.55 18.64 4.82
CA ASN A 103 -19.53 19.26 3.49
C ASN A 103 -19.46 18.24 2.33
N ALA A 104 -19.71 16.96 2.60
CA ALA A 104 -19.47 15.86 1.67
C ALA A 104 -20.17 16.01 0.31
N VAL A 105 -21.43 16.44 0.31
CA VAL A 105 -22.21 16.64 -0.93
C VAL A 105 -21.55 17.68 -1.83
N LYS A 106 -21.14 18.82 -1.26
CA LYS A 106 -20.49 19.89 -2.03
C LYS A 106 -19.16 19.40 -2.60
N ALA A 107 -18.31 18.80 -1.77
CA ALA A 107 -17.00 18.32 -2.20
C ALA A 107 -17.10 17.21 -3.26
N PHE A 108 -18.09 16.32 -3.13
CA PHE A 108 -18.36 15.28 -4.13
C PHE A 108 -18.74 15.89 -5.48
N LYS A 109 -19.69 16.85 -5.49
CA LYS A 109 -20.09 17.56 -6.71
C LYS A 109 -18.91 18.32 -7.33
N ASP A 110 -18.12 19.02 -6.52
CA ASP A 110 -16.96 19.78 -6.98
C ASP A 110 -15.92 18.86 -7.65
N LEU A 111 -15.59 17.71 -7.04
CA LEU A 111 -14.66 16.74 -7.63
C LEU A 111 -15.25 16.05 -8.87
N TYR A 112 -16.53 15.66 -8.82
CA TYR A 112 -17.23 15.09 -9.98
C TYR A 112 -17.18 16.05 -11.18
N ASN A 113 -17.53 17.32 -10.96
CA ASN A 113 -17.49 18.37 -11.98
C ASN A 113 -16.06 18.74 -12.41
N THR A 114 -15.04 18.36 -11.64
CA THR A 114 -13.63 18.51 -12.06
C THR A 114 -13.25 17.41 -13.05
N PHE A 115 -13.76 16.19 -12.85
CA PHE A 115 -13.46 15.02 -13.68
C PHE A 115 -14.35 14.91 -14.91
N LEU A 116 -15.61 15.31 -14.81
CA LEU A 116 -16.65 15.09 -15.81
C LEU A 116 -17.34 16.41 -16.19
N ASP A 117 -17.78 16.52 -17.44
CA ASP A 117 -18.65 17.61 -17.91
C ASP A 117 -20.13 17.30 -17.63
N GLU A 118 -21.01 18.23 -18.01
CA GLU A 118 -22.46 18.13 -17.77
C GLU A 118 -23.09 16.95 -18.51
N GLN A 119 -22.50 16.53 -19.63
CA GLN A 119 -22.92 15.34 -20.39
C GLN A 119 -22.32 14.04 -19.81
N GLY A 120 -21.49 14.13 -18.77
CA GLY A 120 -20.86 12.98 -18.13
C GLY A 120 -19.62 12.46 -18.86
N ASN A 121 -19.01 13.24 -19.75
CA ASN A 121 -17.76 12.87 -20.41
C ASN A 121 -16.55 13.34 -19.60
N LYS A 122 -15.46 12.56 -19.61
CA LYS A 122 -14.18 12.97 -19.02
C LYS A 122 -13.70 14.31 -19.55
N LYS A 123 -13.49 15.26 -18.64
CA LYS A 123 -12.91 16.56 -18.94
C LYS A 123 -11.46 16.43 -19.41
N ARG A 124 -11.03 17.42 -20.19
CA ARG A 124 -9.71 17.47 -20.82
C ARG A 124 -8.56 17.29 -19.81
N ARG A 125 -8.64 17.96 -18.64
CA ARG A 125 -7.60 17.88 -17.60
C ARG A 125 -7.42 16.48 -17.03
N LEU A 126 -8.51 15.76 -16.75
CA LEU A 126 -8.43 14.35 -16.36
C LEU A 126 -7.85 13.49 -17.48
N LYS A 127 -8.28 13.72 -18.73
CA LYS A 127 -7.73 13.02 -19.91
C LYS A 127 -6.21 13.22 -20.03
N HIS A 128 -5.64 14.37 -19.67
CA HIS A 128 -4.19 14.57 -19.72
C HIS A 128 -3.42 13.55 -18.87
N PHE A 129 -3.91 13.26 -17.66
CA PHE A 129 -3.27 12.28 -16.78
C PHE A 129 -3.39 10.84 -17.26
N ILE A 130 -4.58 10.46 -17.76
CA ILE A 130 -4.93 9.04 -17.99
C ILE A 130 -4.95 8.63 -19.47
N ARG A 131 -4.56 9.54 -20.38
CA ARG A 131 -4.51 9.24 -21.81
C ARG A 131 -3.37 8.26 -22.08
N LYS A 132 -3.74 7.05 -22.51
CA LYS A 132 -2.82 6.09 -23.10
C LYS A 132 -2.70 6.40 -24.59
N LYS A 133 -1.62 7.06 -25.01
CA LYS A 133 -1.13 6.94 -26.39
C LYS A 133 -0.14 5.79 -26.44
N ASN A 134 -0.01 5.11 -27.58
CA ASN A 134 0.89 3.97 -27.73
C ASN A 134 2.30 4.33 -27.25
N GLY A 135 2.77 3.66 -26.17
CA GLY A 135 4.08 3.87 -25.56
C GLY A 135 4.20 5.03 -24.57
N GLU A 136 3.17 5.87 -24.37
CA GLU A 136 3.24 7.03 -23.46
C GLU A 136 2.97 6.62 -22.00
N LYS A 137 3.95 6.84 -21.12
CA LYS A 137 3.78 6.73 -19.66
C LYS A 137 2.61 7.62 -19.22
N SER A 138 1.61 7.05 -18.56
CA SER A 138 0.41 7.75 -18.10
C SER A 138 -0.03 7.27 -16.73
N PHE A 139 -0.59 8.18 -15.94
CA PHE A 139 -1.16 7.86 -14.64
C PHE A 139 -2.47 7.09 -14.81
N THR A 140 -2.84 6.32 -13.80
CA THR A 140 -4.18 5.74 -13.69
C THR A 140 -5.03 6.54 -12.70
N LEU A 141 -6.35 6.32 -12.72
CA LEU A 141 -7.24 6.87 -11.68
C LEU A 141 -6.85 6.41 -10.27
N HIS A 142 -6.33 5.19 -10.13
CA HIS A 142 -5.81 4.70 -8.87
C HIS A 142 -4.58 5.50 -8.42
N ASN A 143 -3.68 5.85 -9.35
CA ASN A 143 -2.54 6.69 -9.03
C ASN A 143 -2.97 8.08 -8.55
N LEU A 144 -3.89 8.72 -9.27
CA LEU A 144 -4.43 10.02 -8.87
C LEU A 144 -5.11 9.95 -7.50
N SER A 145 -5.88 8.89 -7.26
CA SER A 145 -6.50 8.65 -5.96
C SER A 145 -5.48 8.49 -4.83
N SER A 146 -4.40 7.75 -5.08
CA SER A 146 -3.34 7.55 -4.10
C SER A 146 -2.64 8.86 -3.77
N ILE A 147 -2.28 9.65 -4.80
CA ILE A 147 -1.62 10.95 -4.64
C ILE A 147 -2.52 11.94 -3.87
N LEU A 148 -3.79 12.04 -4.28
CA LEU A 148 -4.75 13.00 -3.75
C LEU A 148 -5.55 12.48 -2.55
N CYS A 149 -5.18 11.31 -2.00
CA CYS A 149 -5.84 10.71 -0.85
C CYS A 149 -5.87 11.69 0.33
N GLY A 150 -7.05 11.90 0.91
CA GLY A 150 -7.25 12.84 2.01
C GLY A 150 -7.20 14.32 1.63
N ALA A 151 -7.28 14.68 0.34
CA ALA A 151 -7.43 16.08 -0.07
C ALA A 151 -8.75 16.71 0.44
N GLY A 152 -9.76 15.87 0.67
CA GLY A 152 -11.00 16.24 1.32
C GLY A 152 -11.77 17.32 0.57
N ALA A 153 -12.20 18.37 1.27
CA ALA A 153 -12.96 19.47 0.69
C ALA A 153 -12.18 20.23 -0.41
N ASN A 154 -10.85 20.15 -0.40
CA ASN A 154 -9.96 20.83 -1.32
C ASN A 154 -9.52 19.92 -2.49
N ALA A 155 -10.20 18.79 -2.71
CA ALA A 155 -9.87 17.83 -3.76
C ALA A 155 -9.76 18.45 -5.16
N LYS A 156 -10.70 19.34 -5.50
CA LYS A 156 -10.67 20.10 -6.76
C LYS A 156 -9.38 20.90 -6.89
N ASP A 157 -9.08 21.76 -5.91
CA ASP A 157 -7.91 22.63 -5.97
C ASP A 157 -6.61 21.84 -5.95
N ALA A 158 -6.55 20.74 -5.19
CA ALA A 158 -5.41 19.83 -5.16
C ALA A 158 -5.16 19.18 -6.53
N PHE A 159 -6.23 18.70 -7.18
CA PHE A 159 -6.15 18.16 -8.54
C PHE A 159 -5.67 19.20 -9.54
N GLU A 160 -6.20 20.43 -9.49
CA GLU A 160 -5.82 21.47 -10.45
C GLU A 160 -4.38 21.97 -10.26
N LYS A 161 -3.92 22.07 -9.01
CA LYS A 161 -2.50 22.39 -8.71
C LYS A 161 -1.56 21.28 -9.14
N LEU A 162 -1.96 20.01 -8.99
CA LEU A 162 -1.17 18.88 -9.48
C LEU A 162 -1.13 18.89 -11.01
N HIS A 163 -2.28 19.13 -11.65
CA HIS A 163 -2.38 19.27 -13.10
C HIS A 163 -1.42 20.32 -13.64
N SER A 164 -1.42 21.53 -13.08
CA SER A 164 -0.57 22.63 -13.54
C SER A 164 0.93 22.36 -13.41
N VAL A 165 1.32 21.45 -12.51
CA VAL A 165 2.73 21.06 -12.33
C VAL A 165 3.14 19.99 -13.33
N CYS A 166 2.21 19.13 -13.75
CA CYS A 166 2.47 18.02 -14.67
C CYS A 166 2.21 18.38 -16.14
N PHE A 167 1.29 19.30 -16.41
CA PHE A 167 0.83 19.64 -17.76
C PHE A 167 0.49 21.13 -17.89
N ASN A 168 0.62 21.64 -19.12
CA ASN A 168 0.01 22.92 -19.49
C ASN A 168 -1.48 22.76 -19.88
N ASP A 169 -2.15 23.87 -20.18
CA ASP A 169 -3.57 23.86 -20.53
C ASP A 169 -3.90 23.06 -21.80
N LYS A 170 -2.95 22.92 -22.73
CA LYS A 170 -3.08 22.10 -23.96
C LYS A 170 -2.81 20.60 -23.71
N GLY A 171 -2.32 20.24 -22.52
CA GLY A 171 -1.98 18.85 -22.17
C GLY A 171 -0.62 18.40 -22.68
N LYS A 172 0.28 19.34 -22.98
CA LYS A 172 1.71 19.05 -23.11
C LYS A 172 2.26 18.85 -21.69
N ARG A 173 3.07 17.81 -21.49
CA ARG A 173 3.82 17.60 -20.24
C ARG A 173 4.75 18.79 -20.00
N THR A 174 4.97 19.10 -18.73
CA THR A 174 5.98 20.06 -18.28
C THR A 174 7.35 19.39 -18.27
N GLU A 175 8.42 20.18 -18.35
CA GLU A 175 9.80 19.70 -18.19
C GLU A 175 9.98 18.97 -16.86
N LEU A 176 9.37 19.47 -15.79
CA LEU A 176 9.38 18.80 -14.48
C LEU A 176 8.96 17.33 -14.56
N LEU A 177 7.88 17.02 -15.29
CA LEU A 177 7.42 15.64 -15.42
C LEU A 177 8.26 14.85 -16.44
N ASP A 178 8.72 15.50 -17.51
CA ASP A 178 9.60 14.88 -18.50
C ASP A 178 10.96 14.48 -17.87
N ASN A 179 11.55 15.28 -16.99
CA ASN A 179 12.81 14.94 -16.30
C ASN A 179 12.68 13.63 -15.50
N PHE A 180 11.60 13.47 -14.73
CA PHE A 180 11.33 12.21 -14.04
C PHE A 180 11.22 11.03 -15.01
N TYR A 181 10.47 11.19 -16.11
CA TYR A 181 10.28 10.11 -17.07
C TYR A 181 11.55 9.75 -17.84
N ASN A 182 12.39 10.75 -18.15
CA ASN A 182 13.70 10.59 -18.77
C ASN A 182 14.69 9.90 -17.82
N ALA A 183 14.54 10.12 -16.51
CA ALA A 183 15.24 9.37 -15.47
C ALA A 183 14.53 8.04 -15.10
N ASP A 184 13.76 7.44 -16.00
CA ASP A 184 13.10 6.14 -15.81
C ASP A 184 12.07 6.03 -14.66
N PHE A 185 11.63 7.15 -14.06
CA PHE A 185 10.51 7.09 -13.14
C PHE A 185 9.23 6.73 -13.91
N GLU A 186 8.46 5.82 -13.34
CA GLU A 186 7.13 5.49 -13.82
C GLU A 186 6.05 6.32 -13.10
N PRO A 187 4.88 6.55 -13.71
CA PRO A 187 3.74 7.19 -13.05
C PRO A 187 3.35 6.50 -11.73
N SER A 188 3.52 5.17 -11.63
CA SER A 188 3.31 4.41 -10.40
C SER A 188 4.36 4.70 -9.32
N ASN A 189 5.61 4.99 -9.70
CA ASN A 189 6.66 5.38 -8.75
C ASN A 189 6.34 6.76 -8.15
N LEU A 190 6.02 7.74 -8.99
CA LEU A 190 5.60 9.07 -8.55
C LEU A 190 4.32 8.99 -7.69
N SER A 191 3.39 8.12 -8.05
CA SER A 191 2.21 7.86 -7.22
C SER A 191 2.54 7.24 -5.86
N GLY A 192 3.52 6.35 -5.79
CA GLY A 192 3.94 5.69 -4.55
C GLY A 192 4.61 6.67 -3.59
N ILE A 193 5.55 7.48 -4.08
CA ILE A 193 6.29 8.45 -3.25
C ILE A 193 5.42 9.63 -2.80
N LEU A 194 4.39 9.99 -3.59
CA LEU A 194 3.39 11.01 -3.25
C LEU A 194 2.12 10.44 -2.60
N CYS A 195 2.09 9.14 -2.25
CA CYS A 195 0.91 8.50 -1.67
C CYS A 195 0.44 9.23 -0.40
N GLY A 196 -0.81 9.70 -0.39
CA GLY A 196 -1.38 10.44 0.74
C GLY A 196 -0.93 11.89 0.86
N ALA A 197 -0.30 12.46 -0.17
CA ALA A 197 0.10 13.87 -0.17
C ALA A 197 -1.11 14.82 -0.17
N GLY A 198 -2.25 14.41 -0.76
CA GLY A 198 -3.50 15.17 -0.75
C GLY A 198 -3.30 16.57 -1.33
N VAL A 199 -3.67 17.59 -0.55
CA VAL A 199 -3.50 19.00 -0.93
C VAL A 199 -2.04 19.44 -1.14
N ARG A 200 -1.08 18.70 -0.58
CA ARG A 200 0.36 18.97 -0.70
C ARG A 200 1.02 18.31 -1.91
N ALA A 201 0.29 17.51 -2.69
CA ALA A 201 0.84 16.74 -3.81
C ALA A 201 1.69 17.59 -4.78
N SER A 202 1.16 18.75 -5.19
CA SER A 202 1.83 19.68 -6.10
C SER A 202 3.15 20.23 -5.52
N SER A 203 3.15 20.69 -4.27
CA SER A 203 4.35 21.26 -3.64
C SER A 203 5.40 20.20 -3.30
N ILE A 204 4.97 19.02 -2.85
CA ILE A 204 5.88 17.90 -2.58
C ILE A 204 6.52 17.42 -3.89
N LEU A 205 5.77 17.31 -4.99
CA LEU A 205 6.34 16.93 -6.28
C LEU A 205 7.37 17.94 -6.79
N LYS A 206 7.12 19.25 -6.63
CA LYS A 206 8.10 20.29 -6.96
C LYS A 206 9.37 20.18 -6.12
N LYS A 207 9.23 19.97 -4.81
CA LYS A 207 10.38 19.82 -3.92
C LYS A 207 11.17 18.54 -4.23
N LEU A 208 10.48 17.44 -4.53
CA LEU A 208 11.14 16.22 -4.98
C LEU A 208 11.92 16.46 -6.28
N HIS A 209 11.34 17.19 -7.23
CA HIS A 209 12.02 17.57 -8.47
C HIS A 209 13.30 18.36 -8.19
N SER A 210 13.24 19.43 -7.38
CA SER A 210 14.42 20.26 -7.08
C SER A 210 15.54 19.53 -6.31
N VAL A 211 15.21 18.43 -5.63
CA VAL A 211 16.20 17.57 -4.97
C VAL A 211 16.83 16.59 -5.96
N CYS A 212 16.05 16.11 -6.93
CA CYS A 212 16.46 15.11 -7.91
C CYS A 212 17.13 15.70 -9.16
N PHE A 213 16.79 16.93 -9.53
CA PHE A 213 17.23 17.58 -10.77
C PHE A 213 17.66 19.02 -10.54
N ASP A 214 18.63 19.48 -11.33
CA ASP A 214 19.04 20.89 -11.40
C ASP A 214 18.13 21.72 -12.32
N ASP A 215 18.51 22.99 -12.54
CA ASP A 215 17.74 23.94 -13.34
C ASP A 215 17.74 23.59 -14.83
N GLU A 216 18.76 22.88 -15.32
CA GLU A 216 18.86 22.32 -16.66
C GLU A 216 18.07 21.01 -16.83
N GLY A 217 17.66 20.41 -15.72
CA GLY A 217 16.90 19.16 -15.68
C GLY A 217 17.76 17.90 -15.66
N GLU A 218 19.07 18.06 -15.46
CA GLU A 218 20.01 16.96 -15.27
C GLU A 218 19.93 16.43 -13.85
N ARG A 219 20.33 15.17 -13.64
CA ARG A 219 20.27 14.56 -12.31
C ARG A 219 21.26 15.24 -11.37
N THR A 220 20.79 15.57 -10.16
CA THR A 220 21.70 16.03 -9.11
C THR A 220 22.61 14.89 -8.67
N LYS A 221 23.74 15.25 -8.04
CA LYS A 221 24.63 14.29 -7.38
C LYS A 221 23.88 13.34 -6.43
N LEU A 222 22.88 13.87 -5.70
CA LEU A 222 22.08 13.08 -4.78
C LEU A 222 21.37 11.92 -5.49
N LEU A 223 20.77 12.19 -6.63
CA LEU A 223 20.12 11.14 -7.40
C LEU A 223 21.16 10.21 -8.05
N ASP A 224 22.23 10.76 -8.62
CA ASP A 224 23.32 9.97 -9.22
C ASP A 224 23.95 8.98 -8.22
N ASP A 225 24.17 9.38 -6.97
CA ASP A 225 24.72 8.50 -5.94
C ASP A 225 23.85 7.23 -5.76
N PHE A 226 22.52 7.38 -5.78
CA PHE A 226 21.60 6.23 -5.73
C PHE A 226 21.71 5.35 -6.98
N TYR A 227 21.79 5.91 -8.18
CA TYR A 227 21.95 5.12 -9.40
C TYR A 227 23.28 4.39 -9.43
N ASN A 228 24.36 5.07 -9.01
CA ASN A 228 25.70 4.50 -8.93
C ASN A 228 25.77 3.34 -7.92
N ALA A 229 25.00 3.42 -6.84
CA ALA A 229 24.81 2.32 -5.89
C ALA A 229 23.92 1.19 -6.43
N GLY A 230 23.21 1.40 -7.55
CA GLY A 230 22.37 0.41 -8.21
C GLY A 230 20.87 0.52 -7.92
N PHE A 231 20.41 1.57 -7.24
CA PHE A 231 18.98 1.79 -7.02
C PHE A 231 18.27 2.09 -8.34
N ARG A 232 17.06 1.55 -8.48
CA ARG A 232 16.11 2.00 -9.50
C ARG A 232 15.13 3.00 -8.89
N PRO A 233 14.52 3.89 -9.69
CA PRO A 233 13.43 4.76 -9.22
C PRO A 233 12.34 4.03 -8.42
N GLY A 234 11.98 2.82 -8.88
CA GLY A 234 11.00 1.99 -8.18
C GLY A 234 11.42 1.58 -6.78
N ASP A 235 12.69 1.29 -6.54
CA ASP A 235 13.21 0.93 -5.22
C ASP A 235 13.12 2.12 -4.27
N LEU A 236 13.58 3.29 -4.72
CA LEU A 236 13.53 4.54 -3.94
C LEU A 236 12.09 4.92 -3.59
N CYS A 237 11.19 4.90 -4.57
CA CYS A 237 9.79 5.25 -4.36
C CYS A 237 9.03 4.22 -3.50
N SER A 238 9.45 2.96 -3.51
CA SER A 238 8.91 1.93 -2.61
C SER A 238 9.30 2.21 -1.16
N ILE A 239 10.59 2.48 -0.93
CA ILE A 239 11.15 2.78 0.40
C ILE A 239 10.54 4.06 0.98
N LEU A 240 10.45 5.11 0.17
CA LEU A 240 10.00 6.44 0.59
C LEU A 240 8.51 6.68 0.32
N SER A 241 7.70 5.61 0.26
CA SER A 241 6.29 5.73 -0.10
C SER A 241 5.52 6.68 0.83
N GLY A 242 4.97 7.75 0.25
CA GLY A 242 4.24 8.80 0.97
C GLY A 242 5.10 9.76 1.81
N VAL A 243 6.42 9.72 1.69
CA VAL A 243 7.36 10.57 2.43
C VAL A 243 8.51 11.08 1.56
N ALA A 244 8.18 11.63 0.38
CA ALA A 244 9.17 12.22 -0.54
C ALA A 244 10.15 13.19 0.15
N ASP A 245 9.67 13.95 1.13
CA ASP A 245 10.46 14.90 1.93
C ASP A 245 11.62 14.25 2.73
N SER A 246 11.65 12.92 2.86
CA SER A 246 12.70 12.17 3.57
C SER A 246 13.86 11.74 2.65
N LEU A 247 13.81 12.03 1.35
CA LEU A 247 14.83 11.58 0.39
C LEU A 247 16.24 12.06 0.75
N GLU A 248 16.41 13.35 1.08
CA GLU A 248 17.71 13.92 1.47
C GLU A 248 18.26 13.28 2.75
N LYS A 249 17.38 13.07 3.75
CA LYS A 249 17.75 12.38 4.99
C LYS A 249 18.19 10.94 4.71
N PHE A 250 17.49 10.25 3.82
CA PHE A 250 17.82 8.88 3.44
C PHE A 250 19.13 8.81 2.63
N HIS A 251 19.36 9.76 1.72
CA HIS A 251 20.64 9.91 1.02
C HIS A 251 21.78 10.10 2.03
N GLY A 252 21.63 11.03 2.98
CA GLY A 252 22.63 11.25 4.02
C GLY A 252 22.95 9.98 4.81
N PHE A 253 21.93 9.20 5.18
CA PHE A 253 22.11 7.90 5.84
C PHE A 253 22.85 6.86 4.98
N CYS A 254 22.58 6.82 3.68
CA CYS A 254 23.17 5.83 2.78
C CYS A 254 24.61 6.15 2.36
N PHE A 255 24.98 7.43 2.26
CA PHE A 255 26.20 7.84 1.59
C PHE A 255 27.17 8.67 2.44
N ILE A 256 26.79 9.13 3.64
CA ILE A 256 27.72 9.82 4.56
C ILE A 256 28.53 8.81 5.37
N GLU A 257 29.80 9.11 5.64
CA GLU A 257 30.80 8.15 6.13
C GLU A 257 30.42 7.36 7.39
N GLU A 258 29.77 8.01 8.36
CA GLU A 258 29.42 7.36 9.63
C GLU A 258 28.37 6.25 9.46
N THR A 259 27.49 6.37 8.47
CA THR A 259 26.33 5.49 8.28
C THR A 259 26.33 4.72 6.96
N LYS A 260 27.21 5.07 6.00
CA LYS A 260 27.35 4.35 4.71
C LYS A 260 27.63 2.86 4.88
N LYS A 261 28.23 2.44 6.00
CA LYS A 261 28.47 1.03 6.33
C LYS A 261 27.19 0.19 6.27
N TYR A 262 26.05 0.74 6.68
CA TYR A 262 24.78 0.00 6.72
C TYR A 262 24.35 -0.45 5.33
N LEU A 263 24.41 0.44 4.34
CA LEU A 263 24.11 0.08 2.95
C LEU A 263 25.19 -0.84 2.39
N ASN A 264 26.46 -0.50 2.61
CA ASN A 264 27.61 -1.21 2.07
C ASN A 264 27.64 -2.69 2.47
N HIS A 265 27.29 -3.03 3.71
CA HIS A 265 27.26 -4.43 4.15
C HIS A 265 26.24 -5.26 3.36
N PHE A 266 25.08 -4.69 3.01
CA PHE A 266 24.11 -5.39 2.17
C PHE A 266 24.57 -5.54 0.71
N VAL A 267 25.15 -4.49 0.12
CA VAL A 267 25.47 -4.48 -1.32
C VAL A 267 26.82 -5.11 -1.68
N ASN A 268 27.77 -5.20 -0.73
CA ASN A 268 29.10 -5.77 -0.98
C ASN A 268 29.17 -7.29 -0.82
N GLU A 269 28.13 -7.91 -0.28
CA GLU A 269 28.09 -9.36 -0.11
C GLU A 269 27.73 -10.03 -1.44
N LYS A 270 28.61 -10.92 -1.94
CA LYS A 270 28.44 -11.64 -3.21
C LYS A 270 27.12 -12.43 -3.32
N LYS A 271 26.50 -12.75 -2.19
CA LYS A 271 25.19 -13.41 -2.06
C LYS A 271 24.24 -12.64 -1.14
N GLY A 272 24.44 -11.33 -0.97
CA GLY A 272 23.64 -10.48 -0.10
C GLY A 272 22.31 -10.04 -0.70
N PHE A 273 21.57 -9.24 0.08
CA PHE A 273 20.31 -8.67 -0.38
C PHE A 273 20.54 -7.69 -1.53
N THR A 274 19.73 -7.81 -2.59
CA THR A 274 19.69 -6.78 -3.63
C THR A 274 18.95 -5.55 -3.11
N LEU A 275 19.15 -4.39 -3.74
CA LEU A 275 18.41 -3.17 -3.40
C LEU A 275 16.91 -3.31 -3.60
N SER A 276 16.48 -4.13 -4.58
CA SER A 276 15.08 -4.48 -4.74
C SER A 276 14.57 -5.37 -3.61
N ASN A 277 15.40 -6.26 -3.06
CA ASN A 277 14.99 -7.01 -1.85
C ASN A 277 14.81 -6.06 -0.66
N LEU A 278 15.76 -5.15 -0.44
CA LEU A 278 15.63 -4.16 0.63
C LEU A 278 14.41 -3.26 0.43
N SER A 279 14.10 -2.87 -0.81
CA SER A 279 12.96 -2.01 -1.12
C SER A 279 11.60 -2.69 -0.93
N GLU A 280 11.53 -4.02 -1.10
CA GLU A 280 10.36 -4.84 -0.77
C GLU A 280 10.19 -5.02 0.74
N ILE A 281 11.29 -5.31 1.45
CA ILE A 281 11.29 -5.55 2.89
C ILE A 281 10.93 -4.27 3.66
N LEU A 282 11.61 -3.17 3.33
CA LEU A 282 11.47 -1.89 4.01
C LEU A 282 10.35 -1.02 3.43
N HIS A 283 9.57 -1.56 2.49
CA HIS A 283 8.38 -0.88 1.98
C HIS A 283 7.47 -0.45 3.13
N GLY A 284 7.07 0.82 3.13
CA GLY A 284 6.19 1.37 4.16
C GLY A 284 6.86 1.74 5.48
N ALA A 285 8.20 1.69 5.58
CA ALA A 285 8.92 2.25 6.74
C ALA A 285 8.75 3.78 6.85
N LYS A 286 8.56 4.47 5.72
CA LYS A 286 8.25 5.90 5.66
C LYS A 286 9.32 6.75 6.37
N ALA A 287 8.92 7.69 7.22
CA ALA A 287 9.82 8.60 7.92
C ALA A 287 10.81 7.89 8.87
N ASN A 288 10.54 6.62 9.20
CA ASN A 288 11.36 5.77 10.05
C ASN A 288 12.33 4.89 9.25
N ILE A 289 12.52 5.18 7.94
CA ILE A 289 13.35 4.33 7.09
C ILE A 289 14.77 4.12 7.65
N CYS A 290 15.46 5.17 8.11
CA CYS A 290 16.82 5.03 8.62
C CYS A 290 16.90 4.10 9.85
N SER A 291 15.94 4.23 10.78
CA SER A 291 15.88 3.35 11.95
C SER A 291 15.51 1.92 11.56
N ALA A 292 14.50 1.74 10.71
CA ALA A 292 14.09 0.42 10.23
C ALA A 292 15.24 -0.29 9.48
N PHE A 293 16.00 0.45 8.67
CA PHE A 293 17.16 -0.05 7.97
C PHE A 293 18.27 -0.46 8.95
N THR A 294 18.53 0.36 9.97
CA THR A 294 19.53 0.09 11.02
C THR A 294 19.15 -1.15 11.84
N ASP A 295 17.89 -1.25 12.27
CA ASP A 295 17.39 -2.38 13.03
C ASP A 295 17.46 -3.68 12.21
N PHE A 296 17.10 -3.62 10.92
CA PHE A 296 17.18 -4.76 10.02
C PHE A 296 18.64 -5.16 9.76
N HIS A 297 19.51 -4.18 9.52
CA HIS A 297 20.95 -4.43 9.42
C HIS A 297 21.47 -5.16 10.67
N ASN A 298 21.15 -4.69 11.87
CA ASN A 298 21.65 -5.28 13.13
C ASN A 298 21.05 -6.66 13.46
N VAL A 299 20.08 -7.13 12.66
CA VAL A 299 19.65 -8.52 12.67
C VAL A 299 20.51 -9.35 11.74
N CYS A 300 20.91 -8.80 10.60
CA CYS A 300 21.60 -9.50 9.52
C CYS A 300 23.12 -9.51 9.66
N PHE A 301 23.71 -8.42 10.17
CA PHE A 301 25.16 -8.21 10.26
C PHE A 301 25.58 -7.66 11.62
N ASP A 302 26.84 -7.92 11.98
CA ASP A 302 27.52 -7.26 13.07
C ASP A 302 28.16 -5.93 12.65
N GLU A 303 28.91 -5.29 13.56
CA GLU A 303 29.55 -4.00 13.29
C GLU A 303 30.64 -4.05 12.21
N THR A 304 31.23 -5.23 11.98
CA THR A 304 32.27 -5.47 10.96
C THR A 304 31.68 -5.78 9.58
N GLY A 305 30.37 -6.00 9.50
CA GLY A 305 29.69 -6.46 8.29
C GLY A 305 29.71 -7.97 8.12
N SER A 306 30.12 -8.72 9.14
CA SER A 306 30.01 -10.18 9.14
C SER A 306 28.57 -10.57 9.42
N THR A 307 28.08 -11.62 8.76
CA THR A 307 26.72 -12.13 8.95
C THR A 307 26.52 -12.58 10.40
N THR A 308 25.37 -12.24 10.98
CA THR A 308 25.01 -12.78 12.29
C THR A 308 24.68 -14.27 12.18
N GLN A 309 24.75 -14.99 13.32
CA GLN A 309 24.33 -16.38 13.39
C GLN A 309 22.91 -16.59 12.83
N LEU A 310 22.01 -15.62 13.04
CA LEU A 310 20.63 -15.70 12.59
C LEU A 310 20.54 -15.77 11.06
N LEU A 311 21.28 -14.91 10.35
CA LEU A 311 21.27 -14.92 8.89
C LEU A 311 22.04 -16.14 8.35
N ASP A 312 23.14 -16.50 9.00
CA ASP A 312 23.91 -17.70 8.70
C ASP A 312 23.09 -18.99 8.78
N ASP A 313 22.22 -19.12 9.78
CA ASP A 313 21.34 -20.28 9.92
C ASP A 313 20.40 -20.41 8.72
N PHE A 314 19.82 -19.31 8.24
CA PHE A 314 19.00 -19.31 7.04
C PHE A 314 19.79 -19.66 5.78
N HIS A 315 21.00 -19.10 5.63
CA HIS A 315 21.88 -19.44 4.52
C HIS A 315 22.27 -20.92 4.52
N LYS A 316 22.61 -21.49 5.70
CA LYS A 316 22.90 -22.92 5.87
C LYS A 316 21.69 -23.80 5.57
N ALA A 317 20.49 -23.34 5.92
CA ALA A 317 19.23 -24.00 5.57
C ALA A 317 18.85 -23.86 4.08
N GLY A 318 19.59 -23.06 3.30
CA GLY A 318 19.43 -22.90 1.87
C GLY A 318 18.47 -21.79 1.44
N PHE A 319 18.05 -20.90 2.35
CA PHE A 319 17.32 -19.69 1.98
C PHE A 319 18.27 -18.70 1.30
N THR A 320 17.79 -18.08 0.23
CA THR A 320 18.45 -16.92 -0.38
C THR A 320 17.90 -15.62 0.20
N PRO A 321 18.62 -14.48 0.07
CA PRO A 321 18.06 -13.18 0.43
C PRO A 321 16.75 -12.86 -0.28
N SER A 322 16.57 -13.31 -1.53
CA SER A 322 15.31 -13.15 -2.25
C SER A 322 14.18 -13.98 -1.66
N ASP A 323 14.46 -15.18 -1.15
CA ASP A 323 13.46 -15.98 -0.43
C ASP A 323 13.03 -15.29 0.87
N LEU A 324 13.99 -14.74 1.62
CA LEU A 324 13.69 -13.96 2.83
C LEU A 324 12.95 -12.67 2.50
N SER A 325 13.31 -11.99 1.41
CA SER A 325 12.60 -10.80 0.89
C SER A 325 11.13 -11.08 0.60
N ASN A 326 10.84 -12.20 -0.09
CA ASN A 326 9.46 -12.59 -0.38
C ASN A 326 8.66 -12.77 0.91
N ILE A 327 9.23 -13.42 1.93
CA ILE A 327 8.57 -13.64 3.22
C ILE A 327 8.33 -12.32 3.96
N LEU A 328 9.34 -11.45 3.96
CA LEU A 328 9.38 -10.18 4.68
C LEU A 328 8.81 -8.99 3.89
N THR A 329 8.25 -9.22 2.70
CA THR A 329 7.72 -8.14 1.85
C THR A 329 6.68 -7.32 2.61
N MET A 330 6.81 -5.99 2.56
CA MET A 330 5.98 -5.01 3.29
C MET A 330 6.08 -5.08 4.82
N ALA A 331 7.14 -5.67 5.37
CA ALA A 331 7.39 -5.65 6.81
C ALA A 331 7.66 -4.23 7.35
N GLY A 332 8.27 -3.36 6.54
CA GLY A 332 8.56 -1.97 6.86
C GLY A 332 9.34 -1.84 8.17
N ASN A 333 8.79 -1.09 9.12
CA ASN A 333 9.39 -0.88 10.44
C ASN A 333 9.52 -2.16 11.29
N ASN A 334 8.80 -3.23 10.94
CA ASN A 334 8.81 -4.49 11.67
C ASN A 334 9.74 -5.54 11.06
N ALA A 335 10.48 -5.22 9.99
CA ALA A 335 11.34 -6.18 9.29
C ALA A 335 12.28 -6.92 10.24
N ALA A 336 12.93 -6.19 11.15
CA ALA A 336 13.86 -6.76 12.11
C ALA A 336 13.18 -7.72 13.10
N SER A 337 12.06 -7.31 13.70
CA SER A 337 11.34 -8.12 14.69
C SER A 337 10.69 -9.35 14.07
N ILE A 338 10.11 -9.20 12.87
CA ILE A 338 9.53 -10.32 12.11
C ILE A 338 10.62 -11.34 11.79
N LEU A 339 11.77 -10.91 11.27
CA LEU A 339 12.85 -11.85 10.93
C LEU A 339 13.38 -12.59 12.16
N ARG A 340 13.56 -11.92 13.32
CA ARG A 340 13.93 -12.58 14.58
C ARG A 340 12.90 -13.61 15.04
N ASN A 341 11.61 -13.26 14.97
CA ASN A 341 10.55 -14.19 15.40
C ASN A 341 10.40 -15.36 14.42
N PHE A 342 10.58 -15.10 13.13
CA PHE A 342 10.54 -16.13 12.10
C PHE A 342 11.70 -17.10 12.26
N HIS A 343 12.91 -16.61 12.55
CA HIS A 343 14.05 -17.46 12.93
C HIS A 343 13.71 -18.36 14.12
N LYS A 344 13.16 -17.80 15.21
CA LYS A 344 12.74 -18.60 16.38
C LYS A 344 11.72 -19.68 16.03
N SER A 345 10.80 -19.39 15.12
CA SER A 345 9.77 -20.35 14.68
C SER A 345 10.38 -21.48 13.84
N CYS A 346 11.29 -21.12 12.92
CA CYS A 346 11.99 -22.07 12.05
C CYS A 346 12.93 -22.99 12.83
N PHE A 347 13.74 -22.41 13.71
CA PHE A 347 14.81 -23.08 14.45
C PHE A 347 14.44 -23.27 15.94
N ASN A 348 13.16 -23.55 16.20
CA ASN A 348 12.67 -23.87 17.55
C ASN A 348 13.25 -25.19 18.07
N LYS A 349 12.93 -25.55 19.32
CA LYS A 349 13.43 -26.80 19.95
C LYS A 349 12.96 -28.04 19.18
N GLU A 350 11.76 -27.98 18.62
CA GLU A 350 11.13 -29.01 17.81
C GLU A 350 11.63 -29.02 16.35
N ASN A 351 12.48 -28.06 15.97
CA ASN A 351 13.13 -27.91 14.67
C ASN A 351 12.17 -27.99 13.48
N TYR A 352 11.09 -27.20 13.51
CA TYR A 352 10.01 -27.22 12.52
C TYR A 352 10.50 -27.07 11.08
N LEU A 353 11.52 -26.23 10.85
CA LEU A 353 12.10 -26.10 9.52
C LEU A 353 12.69 -27.42 9.00
N ASN A 354 13.33 -28.22 9.85
CA ASN A 354 13.89 -29.50 9.43
C ASN A 354 12.83 -30.52 9.01
N HIS A 355 11.63 -30.47 9.60
CA HIS A 355 10.52 -31.32 9.15
C HIS A 355 10.15 -31.01 7.69
N PHE A 356 10.08 -29.73 7.34
CA PHE A 356 9.90 -29.31 5.96
C PHE A 356 11.08 -29.72 5.06
N LEU A 357 12.31 -29.44 5.49
CA LEU A 357 13.50 -29.69 4.66
C LEU A 357 13.78 -31.18 4.45
N ALA A 358 13.27 -32.08 5.29
CA ALA A 358 13.29 -33.52 5.05
C ALA A 358 12.51 -33.88 3.76
N GLU A 359 11.43 -33.14 3.47
CA GLU A 359 10.58 -33.26 2.29
C GLU A 359 11.07 -32.38 1.11
N LYS A 360 12.36 -32.52 0.76
CA LYS A 360 13.12 -31.66 -0.18
C LYS A 360 12.39 -31.31 -1.48
N LYS A 361 11.60 -32.23 -2.04
CA LYS A 361 10.86 -32.02 -3.31
C LYS A 361 9.67 -31.07 -3.17
N LEU A 362 9.09 -30.99 -1.97
CA LEU A 362 7.87 -30.23 -1.68
C LEU A 362 8.21 -28.89 -1.03
N PHE A 363 9.13 -28.90 -0.06
CA PHE A 363 9.38 -27.77 0.82
C PHE A 363 10.84 -27.31 0.83
N ALA A 364 11.49 -27.34 -0.34
CA ALA A 364 12.72 -26.55 -0.52
C ALA A 364 12.49 -25.08 -0.10
N PRO A 365 13.52 -24.36 0.38
CA PRO A 365 13.39 -22.97 0.84
C PRO A 365 12.64 -22.05 -0.13
N LYS A 366 12.91 -22.19 -1.43
CA LYS A 366 12.20 -21.47 -2.51
C LYS A 366 10.71 -21.81 -2.63
N SER A 367 10.29 -23.02 -2.27
CA SER A 367 8.87 -23.40 -2.23
C SER A 367 8.21 -22.87 -0.96
N LEU A 368 8.91 -22.92 0.18
CA LEU A 368 8.41 -22.33 1.43
C LEU A 368 8.25 -20.82 1.30
N SER A 369 9.20 -20.13 0.68
CA SER A 369 9.11 -18.68 0.44
C SER A 369 7.90 -18.30 -0.40
N LYS A 370 7.50 -19.15 -1.36
CA LYS A 370 6.25 -18.97 -2.13
C LYS A 370 4.98 -19.15 -1.30
N ILE A 371 4.95 -20.14 -0.40
CA ILE A 371 3.81 -20.35 0.50
C ILE A 371 3.66 -19.12 1.43
N LEU A 372 4.79 -18.60 1.89
CA LEU A 372 4.91 -17.45 2.78
C LEU A 372 5.03 -16.10 2.05
N ASP A 373 4.83 -16.06 0.74
CA ASP A 373 5.04 -14.85 -0.07
C ASP A 373 4.18 -13.68 0.41
N ARG A 374 4.80 -12.56 0.80
CA ARG A 374 4.13 -11.39 1.39
C ARG A 374 3.38 -11.69 2.69
N ALA A 375 3.85 -12.68 3.46
CA ALA A 375 3.29 -12.97 4.77
C ALA A 375 3.55 -11.82 5.76
N GLY A 376 4.73 -11.18 5.68
CA GLY A 376 5.07 -10.01 6.50
C GLY A 376 4.83 -10.26 7.99
N LEU A 377 3.95 -9.46 8.60
CA LEU A 377 3.54 -9.62 10.00
C LEU A 377 2.98 -11.02 10.33
N GLY A 378 2.39 -11.71 9.35
CA GLY A 378 1.84 -13.05 9.51
C GLY A 378 2.84 -14.18 9.27
N ALA A 379 4.12 -13.91 9.00
CA ALA A 379 5.11 -14.92 8.60
C ALA A 379 5.20 -16.11 9.58
N CYS A 380 5.31 -15.83 10.88
CA CYS A 380 5.42 -16.89 11.91
C CYS A 380 4.13 -17.71 11.99
N TYR A 381 2.99 -17.03 12.14
CA TYR A 381 1.68 -17.68 12.23
C TYR A 381 1.39 -18.55 11.00
N ILE A 382 1.65 -18.05 9.80
CA ILE A 382 1.42 -18.82 8.57
C ILE A 382 2.38 -20.01 8.52
N PHE A 383 3.65 -19.83 8.85
CA PHE A 383 4.63 -20.92 8.86
C PHE A 383 4.23 -22.05 9.82
N GLU A 384 3.92 -21.71 11.07
CA GLU A 384 3.47 -22.67 12.09
C GLU A 384 2.17 -23.36 11.68
N LYS A 385 1.21 -22.61 11.10
CA LYS A 385 -0.04 -23.20 10.61
C LYS A 385 0.18 -24.15 9.44
N VAL A 386 1.10 -23.84 8.52
CA VAL A 386 1.48 -24.76 7.44
C VAL A 386 2.14 -26.00 8.05
N HIS A 387 2.96 -25.83 9.08
CA HIS A 387 3.61 -26.93 9.78
C HIS A 387 2.57 -27.85 10.41
N ASP A 388 1.68 -27.34 11.26
CA ASP A 388 0.64 -28.13 11.93
C ASP A 388 -0.32 -28.83 10.94
N LEU A 389 -0.51 -28.26 9.75
CA LEU A 389 -1.26 -28.91 8.67
C LEU A 389 -0.50 -30.08 8.05
N CYS A 390 0.82 -29.98 7.94
CA CYS A 390 1.64 -30.91 7.17
C CYS A 390 2.34 -31.97 8.03
N PHE A 391 2.68 -31.62 9.27
CA PHE A 391 3.47 -32.44 10.19
C PHE A 391 2.88 -32.40 11.60
N ASP A 392 3.14 -33.45 12.37
CA ASP A 392 2.98 -33.41 13.82
C ASP A 392 4.22 -32.79 14.50
N LYS A 393 4.18 -32.68 15.84
CA LYS A 393 5.30 -32.13 16.63
C LYS A 393 6.60 -32.95 16.51
N ALA A 394 6.52 -34.23 16.16
CA ALA A 394 7.67 -35.10 15.97
C ALA A 394 8.19 -35.09 14.52
N GLY A 395 7.50 -34.40 13.61
CA GLY A 395 7.86 -34.30 12.19
C GLY A 395 7.30 -35.40 11.32
N ASN A 396 6.39 -36.24 11.84
CA ASN A 396 5.71 -37.21 11.00
C ASN A 396 4.66 -36.49 10.15
N ARG A 397 4.49 -36.94 8.90
CA ARG A 397 3.47 -36.39 8.01
C ARG A 397 2.08 -36.59 8.60
N THR A 398 1.23 -35.58 8.47
CA THR A 398 -0.19 -35.77 8.75
C THR A 398 -0.89 -36.48 7.60
N LYS A 399 -2.05 -37.07 7.88
CA LYS A 399 -2.96 -37.61 6.85
C LYS A 399 -3.32 -36.57 5.78
N TYR A 400 -3.31 -35.29 6.15
CA TYR A 400 -3.62 -34.20 5.21
C TYR A 400 -2.51 -34.05 4.17
N LEU A 401 -1.25 -34.06 4.58
CA LEU A 401 -0.12 -34.00 3.65
C LEU A 401 -0.05 -35.24 2.77
N ASP A 402 -0.23 -36.43 3.34
CA ASP A 402 -0.22 -37.68 2.54
C ASP A 402 -1.31 -37.66 1.46
N ASN A 403 -2.53 -37.27 1.83
CA ASN A 403 -3.63 -37.13 0.86
C ASN A 403 -3.30 -36.08 -0.22
N LEU A 404 -2.70 -34.94 0.15
CA LEU A 404 -2.29 -33.92 -0.82
C LEU A 404 -1.27 -34.47 -1.82
N ILE A 405 -0.30 -35.25 -1.35
CA ILE A 405 0.74 -35.87 -2.18
C ILE A 405 0.15 -36.91 -3.13
N GLU A 406 -0.78 -37.75 -2.65
CA GLU A 406 -1.42 -38.79 -3.46
C GLU A 406 -2.31 -38.22 -4.57
N ASN A 407 -3.04 -37.13 -4.28
CA ASN A 407 -4.10 -36.63 -5.16
C ASN A 407 -3.69 -35.44 -6.04
N ASN A 408 -2.47 -34.93 -5.89
CA ASN A 408 -2.04 -33.73 -6.63
C ASN A 408 -0.64 -33.86 -7.23
N LEU A 409 -0.42 -33.14 -8.33
CA LEU A 409 0.94 -32.93 -8.84
C LEU A 409 1.74 -32.15 -7.79
N GLN A 410 2.92 -32.66 -7.42
CA GLN A 410 3.80 -32.06 -6.40
C GLN A 410 4.00 -30.55 -6.58
N LYS A 411 4.18 -30.10 -7.82
CA LYS A 411 4.35 -28.67 -8.17
C LYS A 411 3.17 -27.77 -7.79
N LYS A 412 1.96 -28.31 -7.60
CA LYS A 412 0.74 -27.58 -7.23
C LYS A 412 0.52 -27.51 -5.72
N ILE A 413 1.20 -28.37 -4.94
CA ILE A 413 0.97 -28.47 -3.49
C ILE A 413 1.26 -27.15 -2.76
N PRO A 414 2.36 -26.41 -3.04
CA PRO A 414 2.60 -25.10 -2.42
C PRO A 414 1.45 -24.10 -2.64
N ASP A 415 0.87 -24.06 -3.84
CA ASP A 415 -0.25 -23.15 -4.15
C ASP A 415 -1.52 -23.54 -3.39
N ILE A 416 -1.77 -24.84 -3.23
CA ILE A 416 -2.92 -25.35 -2.45
C ILE A 416 -2.75 -24.98 -0.98
N LEU A 417 -1.55 -25.20 -0.42
CA LEU A 417 -1.25 -24.84 0.96
C LEU A 417 -1.37 -23.33 1.20
N CYS A 418 -0.80 -22.52 0.30
CA CYS A 418 -0.90 -21.07 0.34
C CYS A 418 -2.36 -20.60 0.40
N LYS A 419 -3.22 -21.12 -0.48
CA LYS A 419 -4.66 -20.81 -0.46
C LYS A 419 -5.35 -21.27 0.83
N LYS A 420 -5.01 -22.46 1.33
CA LYS A 420 -5.61 -23.02 2.54
C LYS A 420 -5.33 -22.18 3.78
N VAL A 421 -4.09 -21.71 3.94
CA VAL A 421 -3.69 -20.94 5.14
C VAL A 421 -4.12 -19.48 5.09
N ARG A 422 -4.24 -18.91 3.88
CA ARG A 422 -4.72 -17.52 3.65
C ARG A 422 -6.23 -17.38 3.53
N GLY A 423 -6.95 -18.46 3.25
CA GLY A 423 -8.41 -18.47 3.07
C GLY A 423 -9.23 -18.54 4.37
N ALA A 424 -8.59 -18.66 5.53
CA ALA A 424 -9.27 -18.55 6.83
C ALA A 424 -9.24 -17.08 7.29
N PRO A 425 -10.36 -16.52 7.80
CA PRO A 425 -10.33 -15.16 8.33
C PRO A 425 -9.25 -15.05 9.41
N LEU A 426 -8.48 -13.97 9.36
CA LEU A 426 -7.78 -13.46 10.53
C LEU A 426 -8.88 -13.10 11.54
N THR A 427 -9.21 -14.01 12.44
CA THR A 427 -10.01 -13.66 13.61
C THR A 427 -9.24 -12.60 14.40
N PRO A 428 -9.88 -11.48 14.78
CA PRO A 428 -9.28 -10.46 15.63
C PRO A 428 -8.72 -11.03 16.93
#